data_AF-A0A8T4MWE4-F1
#
_entry.id   AF-A0A8T4MWE4-F1
#
_cell.length_a   1.000
_cell.length_b   1.000
_cell.length_c   1.000
_cell.angle_alpha   90.00
_cell.angle_beta   90.00
_cell.angle_gamma   90.00
#
_symmetry.space_group_name_H-M   'P 1'
#
loop_
_entity.id
_entity.type
_entity.pdbx_description
1 polymer ?
#
loop_
_entity_poly.entity_id
_entity_poly.type
_entity_poly.pdbx_seq_one_letter_code
_entity_poly.pdbx_strand_id
1 'polypeptide(L)'
;MGLLEDRILRIIELKEQGLDNRAVTEKLELDETTVDRYYNSTRETLSIFEYSGKNLEEIAAQVGFSPISVNFLLNHYNINIMSKREITKMARKKPSRLPYVDRINQIIDLAGKGSSVTEIADETGLLESTIRTYASREKTKLSYSERITREKRIEQIKQAIANGAQFIEDVADKIGTKPISLYRNYKKDINLPPFKDQKNRHSAKKDPLKDELIRKGLTLEEIAEKYSQITSKRKITRDGIRKYIVGTGQHEIWEQAKEERKNEYGEKKHVLAGLSSQLENIGSCLVSQIELAGLKNASEEERIAYEKTQEYINSKKWTTYSFNQIFSLFQDYYTALSNNEKVSIMKLGENNNVYFTTVGRILRDVGLKPLIRVSTKERVATPKYKKRVLERAVEVEMPSIDIAYFLRAPSYTVQFFSYHYKGNKIRPQVKQFIKRFGSKSSILNYKTASEIYEARDLGFSREETLELLEVDNKVYRYAIRHRKEISQHIMNSLHIMFPDKEVTKPYVNFSLE
;
A
#
# COMPACT_ATOMS: atom_id res chain seq x y z
N MET A 1 -4.66 -25.51 27.55
CA MET A 1 -5.49 -25.75 28.74
C MET A 1 -5.33 -24.54 29.64
N GLY A 2 -6.43 -23.89 30.00
CA GLY A 2 -6.38 -22.71 30.87
C GLY A 2 -6.11 -23.08 32.32
N LEU A 3 -5.51 -22.18 33.11
CA LEU A 3 -5.26 -22.38 34.55
C LEU A 3 -6.56 -22.69 35.34
N LEU A 4 -7.69 -22.14 34.91
CA LEU A 4 -9.01 -22.41 35.48
C LEU A 4 -9.55 -23.79 35.10
N GLU A 5 -9.35 -24.21 33.85
CA GLU A 5 -9.76 -25.52 33.33
C GLU A 5 -9.04 -26.67 34.06
N ASP A 6 -7.73 -26.54 34.24
CA ASP A 6 -6.91 -27.52 34.98
C ASP A 6 -7.35 -27.64 36.45
N ARG A 7 -7.68 -26.50 37.09
CA ARG A 7 -8.19 -26.47 38.47
C ARG A 7 -9.55 -27.17 38.62
N ILE A 8 -10.47 -26.94 37.68
CA ILE A 8 -11.81 -27.57 37.70
C ILE A 8 -11.70 -29.09 37.52
N LEU A 9 -10.90 -29.55 36.55
CA LEU A 9 -10.67 -30.98 36.35
C LEU A 9 -10.06 -31.62 37.60
N ARG A 10 -9.13 -30.94 38.26
CA ARG A 10 -8.49 -31.46 39.46
C ARG A 10 -9.43 -31.56 40.66
N ILE A 11 -10.33 -30.58 40.83
CA ILE A 11 -11.38 -30.63 41.85
C ILE A 11 -12.28 -31.85 41.63
N ILE A 12 -12.68 -32.10 40.38
CA ILE A 12 -13.55 -33.22 40.00
C ILE A 12 -12.87 -34.56 40.25
N GLU A 13 -11.61 -34.72 39.83
CA GLU A 13 -10.83 -35.94 40.08
C GLU A 13 -10.71 -36.28 41.58
N LEU A 14 -10.48 -35.27 42.43
CA LEU A 14 -10.35 -35.48 43.87
C LEU A 14 -11.71 -35.86 44.50
N LYS A 15 -12.81 -35.26 44.03
CA LYS A 15 -14.16 -35.66 44.46
C LYS A 15 -14.55 -37.07 43.99
N GLU A 16 -14.16 -37.48 42.78
CA GLU A 16 -14.34 -38.87 42.31
C GLU A 16 -13.55 -39.90 43.14
N GLN A 17 -12.44 -39.48 43.75
CA GLN A 17 -11.67 -40.29 44.71
C GLN A 17 -12.34 -40.35 46.10
N GLY A 18 -13.51 -39.74 46.27
CA GLY A 18 -14.27 -39.74 47.52
C GLY A 18 -13.79 -38.72 48.55
N LEU A 19 -12.94 -37.76 48.17
CA LEU A 19 -12.53 -36.69 49.08
C LEU A 19 -13.65 -35.67 49.27
N ASP A 20 -13.83 -35.22 50.51
CA ASP A 20 -14.74 -34.13 50.84
C ASP A 20 -14.14 -32.76 50.48
N ASN A 21 -14.96 -31.71 50.54
CA ASN A 21 -14.56 -30.37 50.13
C ASN A 21 -13.38 -29.83 50.94
N ARG A 22 -13.30 -30.19 52.22
CA ARG A 22 -12.23 -29.77 53.12
C ARG A 22 -10.89 -30.39 52.71
N ALA A 23 -10.87 -31.68 52.40
CA ALA A 23 -9.66 -32.36 51.93
C ALA A 23 -9.24 -31.91 50.52
N VAL A 24 -10.18 -31.49 49.67
CA VAL A 24 -9.89 -30.89 48.35
C VAL A 24 -9.28 -29.48 48.50
N THR A 25 -9.83 -28.68 49.40
CA THR A 25 -9.38 -27.31 49.77
C THR A 25 -7.92 -27.34 50.22
N GLU A 26 -7.57 -28.23 51.15
CA GLU A 26 -6.19 -28.37 51.66
C GLU A 26 -5.20 -28.83 50.58
N LYS A 27 -5.60 -29.74 49.69
CA LYS A 27 -4.72 -30.24 48.60
C LYS A 27 -4.47 -29.25 47.47
N LEU A 28 -5.39 -28.31 47.26
CA LEU A 28 -5.35 -27.37 46.14
C LEU A 28 -5.05 -25.93 46.55
N GLU A 29 -4.92 -25.67 47.85
CA GLU A 29 -4.74 -24.32 48.43
C GLU A 29 -5.82 -23.35 47.95
N LEU A 30 -7.07 -23.83 47.87
CA LEU A 30 -8.25 -23.05 47.49
C LEU A 30 -9.17 -22.93 48.69
N ASP A 31 -9.99 -21.87 48.76
CA ASP A 31 -11.04 -21.83 49.78
C ASP A 31 -12.23 -22.72 49.42
N GLU A 32 -12.94 -23.22 50.43
CA GLU A 32 -14.04 -24.16 50.27
C GLU A 32 -15.19 -23.60 49.41
N THR A 33 -15.44 -22.29 49.50
CA THR A 33 -16.48 -21.62 48.70
C THR A 33 -16.11 -21.57 47.23
N THR A 34 -14.82 -21.45 46.90
CA THR A 34 -14.31 -21.51 45.54
C THR A 34 -14.37 -22.92 44.97
N VAL A 35 -14.06 -23.95 45.77
CA VAL A 35 -14.19 -25.36 45.36
C VAL A 35 -15.63 -25.69 44.98
N ASP A 36 -16.59 -25.31 45.82
CA ASP A 36 -18.01 -25.53 45.55
C ASP A 36 -18.52 -24.69 44.38
N ARG A 37 -18.12 -23.42 44.30
CA ARG A 37 -18.50 -22.55 43.18
C ARG A 37 -18.01 -23.15 41.86
N TYR A 38 -16.76 -23.59 41.79
CA TYR A 38 -16.20 -24.17 40.56
C TYR A 38 -16.85 -25.50 40.21
N TYR A 39 -17.11 -26.37 41.18
CA TYR A 39 -17.76 -27.66 40.93
C TYR A 39 -19.22 -27.50 40.48
N ASN A 40 -20.01 -26.68 41.18
CA ASN A 40 -21.44 -26.52 40.90
C ASN A 40 -21.69 -25.63 39.67
N SER A 41 -20.95 -24.53 39.51
CA SER A 41 -21.11 -23.64 38.36
C SER A 41 -20.75 -24.33 37.04
N THR A 42 -19.75 -25.23 37.05
CA THR A 42 -19.40 -26.04 35.87
C THR A 42 -20.54 -26.98 35.49
N ARG A 43 -21.16 -27.64 36.47
CA ARG A 43 -22.32 -28.51 36.25
C ARG A 43 -23.53 -27.74 35.70
N GLU A 44 -23.85 -26.60 36.30
CA GLU A 44 -24.96 -25.74 35.85
C GLU A 44 -24.74 -25.25 34.42
N THR A 45 -23.54 -24.73 34.14
CA THR A 45 -23.15 -24.24 32.82
C THR A 45 -23.35 -25.33 31.76
N LEU A 46 -22.92 -26.56 32.04
CA LEU A 46 -23.10 -27.69 31.12
C LEU A 46 -24.56 -28.20 31.07
N SER A 47 -25.37 -28.00 32.10
CA SER A 47 -26.76 -28.48 32.07
C SER A 47 -27.71 -27.61 31.24
N ILE A 48 -27.35 -26.34 31.00
CA ILE A 48 -28.21 -25.35 30.32
C ILE A 48 -28.04 -25.37 28.80
N PHE A 49 -26.99 -26.00 28.28
CA PHE A 49 -26.71 -26.01 26.83
C PHE A 49 -27.58 -27.01 26.06
N GLU A 50 -28.11 -26.54 24.93
CA GLU A 50 -28.76 -27.40 23.94
C GLU A 50 -27.70 -28.03 23.02
N TYR A 51 -27.58 -29.36 23.13
CA TYR A 51 -26.53 -30.17 22.50
C TYR A 51 -26.94 -30.83 21.18
N SER A 52 -28.20 -30.66 20.75
CA SER A 52 -28.74 -31.33 19.55
C SER A 52 -27.98 -30.88 18.29
N GLY A 53 -27.40 -31.85 17.57
CA GLY A 53 -26.73 -31.63 16.29
C GLY A 53 -25.35 -30.94 16.34
N LYS A 54 -24.80 -30.70 17.54
CA LYS A 54 -23.48 -30.05 17.72
C LYS A 54 -22.38 -31.07 17.98
N ASN A 55 -21.21 -30.85 17.39
CA ASN A 55 -20.02 -31.65 17.70
C ASN A 55 -19.29 -31.14 18.95
N LEU A 56 -18.39 -31.97 19.51
CA LEU A 56 -17.63 -31.64 20.73
C LEU A 56 -16.77 -30.38 20.60
N GLU A 57 -16.31 -30.04 19.39
CA GLU A 57 -15.48 -28.88 19.15
C GLU A 57 -16.28 -27.57 19.21
N GLU A 58 -17.53 -27.61 18.73
CA GLU A 58 -18.50 -26.52 18.85
C GLU A 58 -18.91 -26.30 20.31
N ILE A 59 -19.15 -27.38 21.06
CA ILE A 59 -19.48 -27.30 22.49
C ILE A 59 -18.30 -26.73 23.27
N ALA A 60 -17.09 -27.23 23.01
CA ALA A 60 -15.85 -26.74 23.64
C ALA A 60 -15.61 -25.25 23.41
N ALA A 61 -15.80 -24.78 22.16
CA ALA A 61 -15.69 -23.37 21.83
C ALA A 61 -16.71 -22.51 22.59
N GLN A 62 -17.91 -23.04 22.84
CA GLN A 62 -19.00 -22.31 23.50
C GLN A 62 -18.83 -22.24 25.02
N VAL A 63 -18.34 -23.32 25.66
CA VAL A 63 -18.12 -23.38 27.12
C VAL A 63 -16.76 -22.80 27.52
N GLY A 64 -15.83 -22.66 26.56
CA GLY A 64 -14.48 -22.14 26.82
C GLY A 64 -13.51 -23.17 27.42
N PHE A 65 -13.82 -24.46 27.28
CA PHE A 65 -12.94 -25.57 27.64
C PHE A 65 -12.38 -26.26 26.39
N SER A 66 -11.37 -27.11 26.56
CA SER A 66 -10.90 -27.96 25.47
C SER A 66 -11.89 -29.11 25.19
N PRO A 67 -11.96 -29.62 23.94
CA PRO A 67 -12.88 -30.71 23.58
C PRO A 67 -12.72 -31.98 24.43
N ILE A 68 -11.49 -32.25 24.87
CA ILE A 68 -11.16 -33.39 25.73
C ILE A 68 -11.77 -33.19 27.14
N SER A 69 -11.58 -32.00 27.72
CA SER A 69 -12.13 -31.64 29.02
C SER A 69 -13.66 -31.64 29.00
N VAL A 70 -14.27 -31.08 27.95
CA VAL A 70 -15.72 -31.10 27.76
C VAL A 70 -16.24 -32.54 27.75
N ASN A 71 -15.65 -33.43 26.95
CA ASN A 71 -16.05 -34.84 26.93
C ASN A 71 -15.92 -35.52 28.31
N PHE A 72 -14.86 -35.23 29.06
CA PHE A 72 -14.68 -35.74 30.43
C PHE A 72 -15.77 -35.23 31.38
N LEU A 73 -16.04 -33.92 31.39
CA LEU A 73 -17.04 -33.28 32.26
C LEU A 73 -18.47 -33.77 31.97
N LEU A 74 -18.81 -33.95 30.69
CA LEU A 74 -20.13 -34.46 30.28
C LEU A 74 -20.36 -35.89 30.77
N ASN A 75 -19.33 -36.74 30.70
CA ASN A 75 -19.40 -38.09 31.25
C ASN A 75 -19.49 -38.08 32.78
N HIS A 76 -18.70 -37.23 33.46
CA HIS A 76 -18.72 -37.10 34.92
C HIS A 76 -20.10 -36.66 35.45
N TYR A 77 -20.71 -35.64 34.84
CA TYR A 77 -22.05 -35.17 35.21
C TYR A 77 -23.20 -35.96 34.58
N ASN A 78 -22.89 -37.02 33.82
CA ASN A 78 -23.83 -37.90 33.15
C ASN A 78 -24.80 -37.16 32.20
N ILE A 79 -24.30 -36.14 31.51
CA ILE A 79 -25.04 -35.30 30.56
C ILE A 79 -24.94 -35.94 29.18
N ASN A 80 -26.05 -36.48 28.68
CA ASN A 80 -26.08 -37.35 27.51
C ASN A 80 -26.10 -36.55 26.19
N ILE A 81 -25.05 -36.70 25.39
CA ILE A 81 -24.89 -36.03 24.08
C ILE A 81 -24.87 -37.10 22.99
N MET A 82 -26.07 -37.54 22.61
CA MET A 82 -26.41 -38.14 21.31
C MET A 82 -25.79 -39.48 20.84
N SER A 83 -26.34 -39.96 19.71
CA SER A 83 -26.63 -41.36 19.35
C SER A 83 -25.47 -42.37 19.25
N LYS A 84 -25.80 -43.64 19.55
CA LYS A 84 -24.95 -44.87 19.53
C LYS A 84 -23.97 -45.05 18.35
N ARG A 85 -24.14 -44.35 17.22
CA ARG A 85 -23.34 -44.54 15.99
C ARG A 85 -21.95 -43.90 16.04
N GLU A 86 -21.72 -42.90 16.89
CA GLU A 86 -20.41 -42.22 16.97
C GLU A 86 -19.47 -42.87 18.00
N ILE A 87 -20.03 -43.51 19.04
CA ILE A 87 -19.30 -44.26 20.08
C ILE A 87 -18.46 -45.41 19.46
N THR A 88 -18.92 -46.00 18.35
CA THR A 88 -18.28 -47.19 17.76
C THR A 88 -17.08 -46.88 16.86
N LYS A 89 -16.87 -45.62 16.43
CA LYS A 89 -15.73 -45.23 15.58
C LYS A 89 -14.48 -44.81 16.35
N MET A 90 -14.58 -44.52 17.65
CA MET A 90 -13.44 -44.13 18.51
C MET A 90 -12.85 -45.29 19.33
N ALA A 91 -13.41 -46.49 19.26
CA ALA A 91 -12.96 -47.66 20.03
C ALA A 91 -11.74 -48.40 19.43
N ARG A 92 -10.78 -47.71 18.80
CA ARG A 92 -9.50 -48.30 18.41
C ARG A 92 -8.35 -47.66 19.20
N LYS A 93 -7.74 -48.50 20.05
CA LYS A 93 -6.83 -48.24 21.18
C LYS A 93 -7.52 -47.68 22.44
N LYS A 94 -8.15 -48.60 23.20
CA LYS A 94 -8.45 -48.39 24.63
C LYS A 94 -7.13 -48.05 25.36
N PRO A 95 -7.02 -46.91 26.05
CA PRO A 95 -5.97 -46.71 27.05
C PRO A 95 -6.15 -47.79 28.12
N SER A 96 -5.05 -48.40 28.57
CA SER A 96 -5.07 -49.35 29.69
C SER A 96 -5.77 -48.71 30.90
N ARG A 97 -6.70 -49.43 31.53
CA ARG A 97 -7.45 -49.04 32.74
C ARG A 97 -6.58 -49.01 34.01
N LEU A 98 -5.32 -48.59 33.91
CA LEU A 98 -4.41 -48.56 35.05
C LEU A 98 -4.53 -47.21 35.80
N PRO A 99 -4.61 -47.22 37.14
CA PRO A 99 -4.53 -46.03 37.98
C PRO A 99 -3.35 -45.11 37.58
N TYR A 100 -3.51 -43.80 37.78
CA TYR A 100 -2.52 -42.76 37.40
C TYR A 100 -1.10 -43.05 37.93
N VAL A 101 -1.01 -43.59 39.14
CA VAL A 101 0.26 -43.91 39.81
C VAL A 101 1.00 -45.05 39.07
N ASP A 102 0.27 -46.06 38.60
CA ASP A 102 0.86 -47.19 37.87
C ASP A 102 1.36 -46.75 36.48
N ARG A 103 0.68 -45.79 35.84
CA ARG A 103 1.11 -45.19 34.57
C ARG A 103 2.42 -44.40 34.71
N ILE A 104 2.58 -43.66 35.80
CA ILE A 104 3.81 -42.93 36.08
C ILE A 104 4.97 -43.90 36.32
N ASN A 105 4.76 -44.93 37.15
CA ASN A 105 5.79 -45.92 37.43
C ASN A 105 6.24 -46.66 36.15
N GLN A 106 5.30 -46.98 35.25
CA GLN A 106 5.62 -47.59 33.96
C GLN A 106 6.42 -46.66 33.05
N ILE A 107 6.10 -45.36 33.00
CA ILE A 107 6.89 -44.37 32.25
C ILE A 107 8.30 -44.22 32.84
N ILE A 108 8.44 -44.22 34.17
CA ILE A 108 9.73 -44.11 34.85
C ILE A 108 10.60 -45.34 34.57
N ASP A 109 10.04 -46.55 34.63
CA ASP A 109 10.75 -47.80 34.35
C ASP A 109 11.23 -47.87 32.89
N LEU A 110 10.36 -47.55 31.92
CA LEU A 110 10.72 -47.50 30.51
C LEU A 110 11.73 -46.40 30.19
N ALA A 111 11.63 -45.24 30.84
CA ALA A 111 12.63 -44.18 30.73
C ALA A 111 13.97 -44.59 31.34
N GLY A 112 13.97 -45.32 32.46
CA GLY A 112 15.16 -45.88 33.11
C GLY A 112 15.88 -46.93 32.25
N LYS A 113 15.14 -47.63 31.38
CA LYS A 113 15.66 -48.56 30.36
C LYS A 113 16.21 -47.86 29.12
N GLY A 114 16.14 -46.53 29.04
CA GLY A 114 16.68 -45.74 27.93
C GLY A 114 15.75 -45.62 26.72
N SER A 115 14.50 -46.07 26.82
CA SER A 115 13.52 -45.98 25.73
C SER A 115 13.21 -44.54 25.35
N SER A 116 13.02 -44.29 24.05
CA SER A 116 12.69 -42.97 23.52
C SER A 116 11.24 -42.58 23.83
N VAL A 117 10.93 -41.27 23.83
CA VAL A 117 9.55 -40.77 24.07
C VAL A 117 8.52 -41.40 23.13
N THR A 118 8.92 -41.68 21.89
CA THR A 118 8.10 -42.37 20.89
C THR A 118 7.87 -43.84 21.23
N GLU A 119 8.89 -44.57 21.68
CA GLU A 119 8.76 -45.98 22.11
C GLU A 119 7.88 -46.12 23.35
N ILE A 120 8.05 -45.21 24.31
CA ILE A 120 7.20 -45.16 25.51
C ILE A 120 5.74 -44.86 25.13
N ALA A 121 5.50 -44.01 24.14
CA ALA A 121 4.15 -43.70 23.66
C ALA A 121 3.47 -44.90 22.99
N ASP A 122 4.21 -45.66 22.19
CA ASP A 122 3.69 -46.86 21.53
C ASP A 122 3.39 -47.99 22.52
N GLU A 123 4.21 -48.16 23.55
CA GLU A 123 4.06 -49.20 24.56
C GLU A 123 3.00 -48.89 25.61
N THR A 124 2.90 -47.63 26.05
CA THR A 124 1.91 -47.19 27.05
C THR A 124 0.57 -46.78 26.43
N GLY A 125 0.52 -46.57 25.12
CA GLY A 125 -0.65 -46.02 24.43
C GLY A 125 -0.98 -44.57 24.81
N LEU A 126 -0.04 -43.86 25.43
CA LEU A 126 -0.18 -42.46 25.85
C LEU A 126 0.35 -41.50 24.79
N LEU A 127 -0.16 -40.27 24.76
CA LEU A 127 0.38 -39.22 23.89
C LEU A 127 1.79 -38.81 24.34
N GLU A 128 2.69 -38.56 23.38
CA GLU A 128 4.06 -38.10 23.67
C GLU A 128 4.11 -36.85 24.57
N SER A 129 3.16 -35.93 24.39
CA SER A 129 3.04 -34.73 25.23
C SER A 129 2.75 -35.08 26.69
N THR A 130 1.94 -36.10 26.93
CA THR A 130 1.57 -36.58 28.27
C THR A 130 2.77 -37.22 28.97
N ILE A 131 3.55 -38.02 28.23
CA ILE A 131 4.79 -38.64 28.73
C ILE A 131 5.82 -37.58 29.12
N ARG A 132 6.01 -36.54 28.29
CA ARG A 132 6.91 -35.42 28.60
C ARG A 132 6.50 -34.67 29.86
N THR A 133 5.21 -34.43 30.03
CA THR A 133 4.68 -33.75 31.23
C THR A 133 4.91 -34.57 32.49
N TYR A 134 4.62 -35.88 32.47
CA TYR A 134 4.84 -36.74 33.63
C TYR A 134 6.31 -36.92 33.97
N ALA A 135 7.17 -37.16 32.98
CA ALA A 135 8.61 -37.27 33.22
C ALA A 135 9.21 -35.96 33.73
N SER A 136 8.74 -34.80 33.26
CA SER A 136 9.20 -33.50 33.77
C SER A 136 8.77 -33.25 35.21
N ARG A 137 7.57 -33.71 35.60
CA ARG A 137 7.03 -33.55 36.95
C ARG A 137 7.77 -34.43 37.96
N GLU A 138 8.10 -35.65 37.56
CA GLU A 138 8.83 -36.63 38.37
C GLU A 138 10.36 -36.52 38.24
N LYS A 139 10.86 -35.52 37.51
CA LYS A 139 12.30 -35.26 37.26
C LYS A 139 13.03 -36.43 36.59
N THR A 140 12.34 -37.25 35.83
CA THR A 140 12.90 -38.39 35.09
C THR A 140 13.51 -37.92 33.77
N LYS A 141 14.77 -38.29 33.51
CA LYS A 141 15.43 -37.99 32.24
C LYS A 141 14.92 -38.93 31.15
N LEU A 142 14.18 -38.38 30.19
CA LEU A 142 13.78 -39.11 28.98
C LEU A 142 14.92 -39.12 27.96
N SER A 143 15.13 -40.29 27.35
CA SER A 143 15.92 -40.39 26.13
C SER A 143 15.19 -39.66 25.00
N TYR A 144 15.79 -38.61 24.45
CA TYR A 144 15.22 -37.93 23.29
C TYR A 144 15.48 -38.82 22.07
N SER A 145 14.42 -39.20 21.34
CA SER A 145 14.61 -39.72 19.98
C SER A 145 15.50 -38.76 19.21
N GLU A 146 16.50 -39.29 18.51
CA GLU A 146 17.53 -38.50 17.81
C GLU A 146 16.88 -37.29 17.11
N ARG A 147 17.14 -36.08 17.60
CA ARG A 147 16.72 -34.87 16.89
C ARG A 147 17.37 -34.93 15.52
N ILE A 148 16.57 -35.09 14.47
CA ILE A 148 17.05 -34.99 13.09
C ILE A 148 17.79 -33.66 12.98
N THR A 149 19.11 -33.73 12.80
CA THR A 149 19.94 -32.54 12.70
C THR A 149 19.56 -31.76 11.44
N ARG A 150 19.82 -30.46 11.45
CA ARG A 150 19.57 -29.60 10.28
C ARG A 150 20.25 -30.17 9.03
N GLU A 151 21.46 -30.71 9.18
CA GLU A 151 22.22 -31.35 8.10
C GLU A 151 21.54 -32.60 7.55
N LYS A 152 21.07 -33.50 8.42
CA LYS A 152 20.33 -34.70 8.02
C LYS A 152 19.04 -34.35 7.29
N ARG A 153 18.38 -33.24 7.69
CA ARG A 153 17.18 -32.72 7.02
C ARG A 153 17.49 -32.11 5.64
N ILE A 154 18.61 -31.41 5.51
CA ILE A 154 19.11 -30.88 4.22
C ILE A 154 19.39 -32.03 3.26
N GLU A 155 19.99 -33.12 3.75
CA GLU A 155 20.30 -34.29 2.93
C GLU A 155 19.03 -35.00 2.44
N GLN A 156 18.02 -35.15 3.31
CA GLN A 156 16.70 -35.66 2.91
C GLN A 156 16.04 -34.81 1.81
N ILE A 157 16.17 -33.48 1.89
CA ILE A 157 15.66 -32.56 0.87
C ILE A 157 16.39 -32.76 -0.47
N LYS A 158 17.72 -32.84 -0.44
CA LYS A 158 18.53 -33.08 -1.65
C LYS A 158 18.20 -34.41 -2.31
N GLN A 159 18.07 -35.47 -1.51
CA GLN A 159 17.68 -36.79 -2.00
C GLN A 159 16.27 -36.79 -2.60
N ALA A 160 15.32 -36.09 -1.98
CA ALA A 160 13.97 -35.97 -2.54
C ALA A 160 13.95 -35.26 -3.91
N ILE A 161 14.78 -34.21 -4.08
CA ILE A 161 14.96 -33.49 -5.34
C ILE A 161 15.66 -34.38 -6.39
N ALA A 162 16.74 -35.06 -6.01
CA ALA A 162 17.46 -35.99 -6.88
C ALA A 162 16.56 -37.14 -7.37
N ASN A 163 15.63 -37.60 -6.52
CA ASN A 163 14.62 -38.60 -6.84
C ASN A 163 13.40 -38.03 -7.60
N GLY A 164 13.60 -36.97 -8.37
CA GLY A 164 12.63 -36.46 -9.35
C GLY A 164 11.51 -35.57 -8.80
N ALA A 165 11.62 -35.02 -7.59
CA ALA A 165 10.63 -34.06 -7.09
C ALA A 165 10.72 -32.73 -7.87
N GLN A 166 9.67 -32.39 -8.61
CA GLN A 166 9.64 -31.20 -9.47
C GLN A 166 9.08 -29.97 -8.74
N PHE A 167 8.31 -30.17 -7.67
CA PHE A 167 7.71 -29.09 -6.89
C PHE A 167 8.04 -29.22 -5.40
N ILE A 168 7.98 -28.09 -4.66
CA ILE A 168 8.18 -28.09 -3.19
C ILE A 168 7.17 -28.98 -2.50
N GLU A 169 5.94 -29.05 -3.01
CA GLU A 169 4.88 -29.91 -2.50
C GLU A 169 5.31 -31.39 -2.50
N ASP A 170 5.92 -31.87 -3.58
CA ASP A 170 6.40 -33.27 -3.68
C ASP A 170 7.50 -33.56 -2.65
N VAL A 171 8.38 -32.59 -2.41
CA VAL A 171 9.43 -32.68 -1.37
C VAL A 171 8.82 -32.66 0.03
N ALA A 172 7.81 -31.82 0.24
CA ALA A 172 7.12 -31.66 1.51
C ALA A 172 6.37 -32.94 1.90
N ASP A 173 5.70 -33.58 0.94
CA ASP A 173 4.96 -34.83 1.13
C ASP A 173 5.92 -35.98 1.47
N LYS A 174 7.05 -36.12 0.74
CA LYS A 174 8.07 -37.15 1.01
C LYS A 174 8.70 -37.02 2.40
N ILE A 175 8.85 -35.81 2.92
CA ILE A 175 9.53 -35.51 4.20
C ILE A 175 8.52 -35.37 5.36
N GLY A 176 7.21 -35.38 5.07
CA GLY A 176 6.15 -35.24 6.06
C GLY A 176 6.12 -33.84 6.69
N THR A 177 6.19 -32.79 5.88
CA THR A 177 6.17 -31.39 6.37
C THR A 177 5.34 -30.47 5.48
N LYS A 178 5.16 -29.20 5.89
CA LYS A 178 4.42 -28.22 5.10
C LYS A 178 5.33 -27.53 4.07
N PRO A 179 4.88 -27.35 2.81
CA PRO A 179 5.62 -26.64 1.75
C PRO A 179 6.24 -25.31 2.20
N ILE A 180 5.45 -24.47 2.88
CA ILE A 180 5.89 -23.17 3.37
C ILE A 180 6.97 -23.26 4.46
N SER A 181 6.97 -24.32 5.26
CA SER A 181 7.97 -24.55 6.30
C SER A 181 9.32 -24.86 5.68
N LEU A 182 9.35 -25.73 4.66
CA LEU A 182 10.56 -26.02 3.90
C LEU A 182 11.13 -24.75 3.25
N TYR A 183 10.27 -24.01 2.55
CA TYR A 183 10.69 -22.79 1.88
C TYR A 183 11.22 -21.73 2.85
N ARG A 184 10.58 -21.53 4.01
CA ARG A 184 11.06 -20.54 5.00
C ARG A 184 12.40 -20.91 5.60
N ASN A 185 12.59 -22.20 5.90
CA ASN A 185 13.72 -22.66 6.71
C ASN A 185 14.95 -23.01 5.87
N TYR A 186 14.81 -23.41 4.60
CA TYR A 186 15.90 -23.98 3.81
C TYR A 186 16.17 -23.29 2.47
N LYS A 187 15.38 -22.29 2.05
CA LYS A 187 15.59 -21.56 0.78
C LYS A 187 16.97 -20.88 0.63
N LYS A 188 17.66 -20.63 1.74
CA LYS A 188 18.99 -20.01 1.75
C LYS A 188 20.11 -21.05 1.58
N ASP A 189 19.84 -22.29 1.97
CA ASP A 189 20.84 -23.35 2.06
C ASP A 189 20.76 -24.30 0.86
N ILE A 190 19.58 -24.40 0.21
CA ILE A 190 19.33 -25.30 -0.91
C ILE A 190 18.48 -24.56 -1.95
N ASN A 191 18.78 -24.79 -3.23
CA ASN A 191 17.91 -24.37 -4.32
C ASN A 191 16.66 -25.27 -4.36
N LEU A 192 15.57 -24.79 -3.75
CA LEU A 192 14.32 -25.52 -3.68
C LEU A 192 13.56 -25.44 -5.01
N PRO A 193 12.81 -26.49 -5.40
CA PRO A 193 11.94 -26.45 -6.57
C PRO A 193 10.88 -25.33 -6.49
N PRO A 194 10.19 -24.98 -7.58
CA PRO A 194 9.07 -24.04 -7.53
C PRO A 194 7.87 -24.61 -6.75
N PHE A 195 6.95 -23.74 -6.34
CA PHE A 195 5.65 -24.16 -5.81
C PHE A 195 4.73 -24.58 -6.96
N LYS A 196 3.99 -25.68 -6.79
CA LYS A 196 2.93 -26.12 -7.70
C LYS A 196 1.72 -25.19 -7.64
N ASP A 197 1.33 -24.76 -6.44
CA ASP A 197 0.29 -23.75 -6.23
C ASP A 197 0.88 -22.56 -5.45
N GLN A 198 0.75 -21.36 -6.02
CA GLN A 198 1.26 -20.13 -5.42
C GLN A 198 0.59 -19.80 -4.08
N LYS A 199 -0.60 -20.36 -3.79
CA LYS A 199 -1.25 -20.29 -2.47
C LYS A 199 -0.39 -20.93 -1.37
N ASN A 200 0.31 -22.03 -1.68
CA ASN A 200 1.17 -22.74 -0.72
C ASN A 200 2.42 -21.95 -0.32
N ARG A 201 2.75 -20.88 -1.06
CA ARG A 201 3.81 -19.91 -0.72
C ARG A 201 3.42 -18.97 0.44
N HIS A 202 2.14 -18.89 0.77
CA HIS A 202 1.63 -17.96 1.77
C HIS A 202 0.72 -18.69 2.76
N SER A 203 1.17 -18.83 4.01
CA SER A 203 0.30 -19.27 5.09
C SER A 203 -0.40 -18.06 5.71
N ALA A 204 -1.72 -18.00 5.56
CA ALA A 204 -2.60 -17.04 6.20
C ALA A 204 -3.77 -17.77 6.86
N LYS A 205 -4.07 -17.44 8.12
CA LYS A 205 -5.29 -17.88 8.81
C LYS A 205 -6.41 -16.92 8.42
N LYS A 206 -7.60 -17.44 8.08
CA LYS A 206 -8.77 -16.61 7.77
C LYS A 206 -9.08 -15.65 8.92
N ASP A 207 -9.47 -14.45 8.55
CA ASP A 207 -9.69 -13.28 9.39
C ASP A 207 -11.00 -12.61 8.91
N PRO A 208 -12.09 -12.71 9.68
CA PRO A 208 -13.42 -12.26 9.25
C PRO A 208 -13.47 -10.81 8.77
N LEU A 209 -12.71 -9.92 9.41
CA LEU A 209 -12.69 -8.50 9.06
C LEU A 209 -12.01 -8.26 7.71
N LYS A 210 -10.93 -8.99 7.40
CA LYS A 210 -10.28 -8.91 6.08
C LYS A 210 -11.20 -9.47 5.02
N ASP A 211 -11.84 -10.60 5.30
CA ASP A 211 -12.75 -11.27 4.37
C ASP A 211 -13.96 -10.39 4.03
N GLU A 212 -14.51 -9.66 5.00
CA GLU A 212 -15.58 -8.68 4.77
C GLU A 212 -15.11 -7.52 3.87
N LEU A 213 -13.95 -6.93 4.17
CA LEU A 213 -13.40 -5.83 3.37
C LEU A 213 -13.05 -6.26 1.94
N ILE A 214 -12.64 -7.52 1.75
CA ILE A 214 -12.41 -8.13 0.45
C ILE A 214 -13.72 -8.29 -0.32
N ARG A 215 -14.78 -8.81 0.31
CA ARG A 215 -16.11 -8.95 -0.31
C ARG A 215 -16.75 -7.61 -0.69
N LYS A 216 -16.38 -6.51 -0.02
CA LYS A 216 -16.80 -5.15 -0.38
C LYS A 216 -16.09 -4.59 -1.62
N GLY A 217 -15.19 -5.35 -2.26
CA GLY A 217 -14.48 -4.89 -3.47
C GLY A 217 -13.55 -3.70 -3.21
N LEU A 218 -13.05 -3.55 -1.97
CA LEU A 218 -12.11 -2.48 -1.63
C LEU A 218 -10.74 -2.71 -2.28
N THR A 219 -10.03 -1.62 -2.59
CA THR A 219 -8.64 -1.71 -3.05
C THR A 219 -7.73 -2.25 -1.95
N LEU A 220 -6.57 -2.82 -2.31
CA LEU A 220 -5.63 -3.38 -1.34
C LEU A 220 -5.16 -2.33 -0.32
N GLU A 221 -5.01 -1.09 -0.76
CA GLU A 221 -4.71 0.08 0.05
C GLU A 221 -5.83 0.41 1.02
N GLU A 222 -7.08 0.52 0.55
CA GLU A 222 -8.25 0.79 1.39
C GLU A 222 -8.47 -0.33 2.43
N ILE A 223 -8.28 -1.59 2.05
CA ILE A 223 -8.39 -2.73 2.98
C ILE A 223 -7.32 -2.60 4.07
N ALA A 224 -6.06 -2.33 3.68
CA ALA A 224 -4.97 -2.21 4.64
C ALA A 224 -5.17 -1.04 5.62
N GLU A 225 -5.65 0.10 5.11
CA GLU A 225 -5.95 1.28 5.92
C GLU A 225 -7.12 1.03 6.87
N LYS A 226 -8.29 0.60 6.35
CA LYS A 226 -9.47 0.34 7.18
C LYS A 226 -9.23 -0.75 8.21
N TYR A 227 -8.55 -1.83 7.84
CA TYR A 227 -8.21 -2.89 8.78
C TYR A 227 -7.28 -2.38 9.89
N SER A 228 -6.31 -1.52 9.56
CA SER A 228 -5.40 -0.92 10.54
C SER A 228 -6.08 0.13 11.43
N GLN A 229 -7.13 0.80 10.95
CA GLN A 229 -7.94 1.72 11.76
C GLN A 229 -8.84 0.96 12.74
N ILE A 230 -9.44 -0.16 12.31
CA ILE A 230 -10.35 -0.97 13.13
C ILE A 230 -9.59 -1.78 14.18
N THR A 231 -8.36 -2.20 13.88
CA THR A 231 -7.60 -3.10 14.75
C THR A 231 -6.41 -2.39 15.36
N SER A 232 -6.32 -2.31 16.70
CA SER A 232 -5.14 -1.79 17.42
C SER A 232 -3.89 -2.68 17.31
N LYS A 233 -3.92 -3.72 16.46
CA LYS A 233 -2.78 -4.60 16.20
C LYS A 233 -1.88 -3.99 15.13
N ARG A 234 -0.63 -4.46 15.09
CA ARG A 234 0.43 -4.03 14.16
C ARG A 234 -0.12 -3.71 12.76
N LYS A 235 0.16 -2.48 12.29
CA LYS A 235 -0.24 -1.94 10.98
C LYS A 235 0.06 -2.94 9.86
N ILE A 236 -0.96 -3.27 9.07
CA ILE A 236 -0.81 -4.16 7.92
C ILE A 236 -0.48 -3.34 6.67
N THR A 237 0.41 -3.85 5.83
CA THR A 237 0.77 -3.21 4.57
C THR A 237 -0.11 -3.74 3.43
N ARG A 238 -0.21 -2.97 2.35
CA ARG A 238 -0.82 -3.39 1.08
C ARG A 238 -0.35 -4.77 0.62
N ASP A 239 0.96 -5.01 0.65
CA ASP A 239 1.56 -6.30 0.27
C ASP A 239 1.17 -7.42 1.25
N GLY A 240 0.93 -7.09 2.52
CA GLY A 240 0.35 -8.01 3.50
C GLY A 240 -1.05 -8.47 3.13
N ILE A 241 -1.93 -7.56 2.70
CA ILE A 241 -3.28 -7.90 2.22
C ILE A 241 -3.21 -8.74 0.93
N ARG A 242 -2.32 -8.39 -0.01
CA ARG A 242 -2.10 -9.21 -1.22
C ARG A 242 -1.71 -10.65 -0.86
N LYS A 243 -0.73 -10.83 0.02
CA LYS A 243 -0.28 -12.17 0.48
C LYS A 243 -1.40 -12.93 1.19
N TYR A 244 -2.26 -12.21 1.93
CA TYR A 244 -3.42 -12.78 2.59
C TYR A 244 -4.46 -13.30 1.57
N ILE A 245 -4.85 -12.48 0.59
CA ILE A 245 -5.81 -12.86 -0.46
C ILE A 245 -5.31 -14.09 -1.23
N VAL A 246 -4.03 -14.09 -1.62
CA VAL A 246 -3.40 -15.23 -2.30
C VAL A 246 -3.36 -16.46 -1.38
N GLY A 247 -2.87 -16.32 -0.14
CA GLY A 247 -2.76 -17.43 0.81
C GLY A 247 -4.09 -18.04 1.24
N THR A 248 -5.19 -17.28 1.13
CA THR A 248 -6.57 -17.74 1.44
C THR A 248 -7.37 -18.12 0.20
N GLY A 249 -6.83 -17.89 -1.00
CA GLY A 249 -7.46 -18.23 -2.27
C GLY A 249 -8.64 -17.34 -2.67
N GLN A 250 -8.76 -16.12 -2.13
CA GLN A 250 -9.89 -15.21 -2.36
C GLN A 250 -9.73 -14.27 -3.57
N HIS A 251 -8.77 -14.55 -4.45
CA HIS A 251 -8.40 -13.64 -5.53
C HIS A 251 -9.55 -13.40 -6.52
N GLU A 252 -10.26 -14.45 -6.94
CA GLU A 252 -11.37 -14.35 -7.88
C GLU A 252 -12.55 -13.57 -7.28
N ILE A 253 -12.90 -13.86 -6.03
CA ILE A 253 -13.96 -13.17 -5.27
C ILE A 253 -13.65 -11.67 -5.17
N TRP A 254 -12.39 -11.33 -4.88
CA TRP A 254 -11.96 -9.94 -4.78
C TRP A 254 -12.04 -9.18 -6.10
N GLU A 255 -11.60 -9.79 -7.21
CA GLU A 255 -11.67 -9.15 -8.54
C GLU A 255 -13.12 -8.94 -9.00
N GLN A 256 -14.01 -9.92 -8.76
CA GLN A 256 -15.44 -9.78 -9.08
C GLN A 256 -16.08 -8.63 -8.30
N ALA A 257 -15.92 -8.61 -6.98
CA ALA A 257 -16.49 -7.57 -6.11
C ALA A 257 -15.95 -6.16 -6.45
N LYS A 258 -14.70 -6.07 -6.89
CA LYS A 258 -14.06 -4.81 -7.30
C LYS A 258 -14.62 -4.29 -8.62
N GLU A 259 -14.89 -5.16 -9.59
CA GLU A 259 -15.49 -4.76 -10.87
C GLU A 259 -16.95 -4.35 -10.68
N GLU A 260 -17.72 -5.06 -9.85
CA GLU A 260 -19.08 -4.68 -9.47
C GLU A 260 -19.13 -3.28 -8.83
N ARG A 261 -18.26 -3.02 -7.84
CA ARG A 261 -18.16 -1.71 -7.20
C ARG A 261 -17.82 -0.60 -8.19
N LYS A 262 -16.96 -0.87 -9.18
CA LYS A 262 -16.56 0.09 -10.22
C LYS A 262 -17.72 0.40 -11.16
N ASN A 263 -18.52 -0.60 -11.53
CA ASN A 263 -19.72 -0.43 -12.35
C ASN A 263 -20.79 0.37 -11.61
N GLU A 264 -21.06 0.05 -10.34
CA GLU A 264 -22.02 0.78 -9.50
C GLU A 264 -21.62 2.25 -9.31
N TYR A 265 -20.32 2.53 -9.14
CA TYR A 265 -19.82 3.90 -9.04
C TYR A 265 -19.94 4.66 -10.37
N GLY A 266 -19.78 3.98 -11.50
CA GLY A 266 -19.99 4.52 -12.84
C GLY A 266 -21.45 4.92 -13.07
N GLU A 267 -22.39 4.05 -12.71
CA GLU A 267 -23.83 4.29 -12.82
C GLU A 267 -24.30 5.43 -11.92
N LYS A 268 -23.90 5.44 -10.63
CA LYS A 268 -24.22 6.53 -9.69
C LYS A 268 -23.71 7.88 -10.17
N LYS A 269 -22.51 7.92 -10.77
CA LYS A 269 -21.94 9.15 -11.33
C LYS A 269 -22.74 9.66 -12.54
N HIS A 270 -23.26 8.76 -13.37
CA HIS A 270 -24.10 9.12 -14.51
C HIS A 270 -25.46 9.67 -14.08
N VAL A 271 -26.07 9.07 -13.04
CA VAL A 271 -27.35 9.54 -12.47
C VAL A 271 -27.20 10.91 -11.81
N LEU A 272 -26.13 11.13 -11.03
CA LEU A 272 -25.85 12.42 -10.40
C LEU A 272 -25.58 13.54 -11.43
N ALA A 273 -24.88 13.22 -12.52
CA ALA A 273 -24.67 14.16 -13.61
C ALA A 273 -26.00 14.55 -14.31
N GLY A 274 -26.91 13.59 -14.49
CA GLY A 274 -28.25 13.84 -15.05
C GLY A 274 -29.11 14.74 -14.16
N LEU A 275 -29.14 14.50 -12.85
CA LEU A 275 -29.89 15.33 -11.89
C LEU A 275 -29.32 16.75 -11.79
N SER A 276 -27.99 16.90 -11.80
CA SER A 276 -27.34 18.22 -11.77
C SER A 276 -27.70 19.05 -13.00
N SER A 277 -27.71 18.44 -14.19
CA SER A 277 -28.08 19.12 -15.44
C SER A 277 -29.56 19.54 -15.46
N GLN A 278 -30.46 18.73 -14.89
CA GLN A 278 -31.87 19.08 -14.77
C GLN A 278 -32.11 20.24 -13.80
N LEU A 279 -31.42 20.26 -12.66
CA LEU A 279 -31.48 21.36 -11.69
C LEU A 279 -30.90 22.66 -12.26
N GLU A 280 -29.82 22.58 -13.03
CA GLU A 280 -29.24 23.74 -13.73
C GLU A 280 -30.21 24.33 -14.76
N ASN A 281 -30.90 23.49 -15.54
CA ASN A 281 -31.87 23.95 -16.53
C ASN A 281 -33.14 24.57 -15.91
N ILE A 282 -33.61 24.04 -14.78
CA ILE A 282 -34.74 24.62 -14.04
C ILE A 282 -34.31 25.94 -13.39
N GLY A 283 -33.11 25.97 -12.80
CA GLY A 283 -32.51 27.17 -12.22
C GLY A 283 -32.33 28.29 -13.26
N SER A 284 -31.81 27.98 -14.45
CA SER A 284 -31.60 28.96 -15.51
C SER A 284 -32.91 29.53 -16.05
N CYS A 285 -33.97 28.73 -16.13
CA CYS A 285 -35.29 29.17 -16.60
C CYS A 285 -35.96 30.12 -15.59
N LEU A 286 -35.89 29.81 -14.30
CA LEU A 286 -36.43 30.67 -13.23
C LEU A 286 -35.64 31.98 -13.09
N VAL A 287 -34.31 31.91 -13.17
CA VAL A 287 -33.44 33.09 -13.14
C VAL A 287 -33.72 34.01 -14.33
N SER A 288 -33.86 33.47 -15.54
CA SER A 288 -34.19 34.27 -16.73
C SER A 288 -35.56 34.97 -16.64
N GLN A 289 -36.56 34.32 -16.02
CA GLN A 289 -37.89 34.92 -15.80
C GLN A 289 -37.89 36.03 -14.73
N ILE A 290 -37.10 35.88 -13.67
CA ILE A 290 -36.93 36.89 -12.62
C ILE A 290 -36.11 38.08 -13.15
N GLU A 291 -35.09 37.83 -13.98
CA GLU A 291 -34.22 38.85 -14.56
C GLU A 291 -34.91 39.68 -15.65
N LEU A 292 -35.76 39.08 -16.48
CA LEU A 292 -36.62 39.80 -17.43
C LEU A 292 -37.62 40.73 -16.72
N ALA A 293 -38.03 40.40 -15.50
CA ALA A 293 -38.87 41.27 -14.67
C ALA A 293 -38.06 42.43 -14.05
N GLY A 294 -36.77 42.23 -13.74
CA GLY A 294 -35.87 43.24 -13.19
C GLY A 294 -35.34 44.28 -14.19
N LEU A 295 -35.15 43.90 -15.46
CA LEU A 295 -34.58 44.77 -16.51
C LEU A 295 -35.49 45.94 -16.96
N LYS A 296 -36.77 45.95 -16.57
CA LYS A 296 -37.68 47.06 -16.90
C LYS A 296 -37.27 48.41 -16.28
N ASN A 297 -36.54 48.40 -15.16
CA ASN A 297 -36.14 49.61 -14.42
C ASN A 297 -34.61 49.82 -14.32
N ALA A 298 -33.80 49.00 -15.00
CA ALA A 298 -32.34 49.07 -14.95
C ALA A 298 -31.75 50.19 -15.82
N SER A 299 -30.54 50.65 -15.51
CA SER A 299 -29.82 51.64 -16.34
C SER A 299 -29.37 51.03 -17.68
N GLU A 300 -29.03 51.87 -18.66
CA GLU A 300 -28.57 51.41 -19.97
C GLU A 300 -27.27 50.59 -19.87
N GLU A 301 -26.36 50.99 -18.98
CA GLU A 301 -25.11 50.26 -18.72
C GLU A 301 -25.37 48.87 -18.14
N GLU A 302 -26.36 48.74 -17.24
CA GLU A 302 -26.75 47.46 -16.64
C GLU A 302 -27.38 46.52 -17.66
N ARG A 303 -28.20 47.06 -18.57
CA ARG A 303 -28.79 46.29 -19.68
C ARG A 303 -27.71 45.77 -20.62
N ILE A 304 -26.80 46.62 -21.05
CA ILE A 304 -25.70 46.21 -21.95
C ILE A 304 -24.77 45.22 -21.25
N ALA A 305 -24.47 45.42 -19.96
CA ALA A 305 -23.67 44.47 -19.19
C ALA A 305 -24.34 43.09 -19.09
N TYR A 306 -25.66 43.05 -18.93
CA TYR A 306 -26.43 41.81 -18.90
C TYR A 306 -26.39 41.09 -20.25
N GLU A 307 -26.64 41.81 -21.35
CA GLU A 307 -26.56 41.27 -22.71
C GLU A 307 -25.18 40.67 -23.00
N LYS A 308 -24.11 41.37 -22.61
CA LYS A 308 -22.73 40.88 -22.78
C LYS A 308 -22.41 39.68 -21.90
N THR A 309 -23.01 39.59 -20.72
CA THR A 309 -22.88 38.42 -19.84
C THR A 309 -23.54 37.19 -20.47
N GLN A 310 -24.76 37.34 -20.97
CA GLN A 310 -25.49 36.32 -21.71
C GLN A 310 -24.71 35.87 -22.96
N GLU A 311 -24.21 36.82 -23.76
CA GLU A 311 -23.39 36.53 -24.95
C GLU A 311 -22.16 35.70 -24.59
N TYR A 312 -21.42 36.09 -23.53
CA TYR A 312 -20.25 35.34 -23.08
C TYR A 312 -20.61 33.93 -22.63
N ILE A 313 -21.62 33.77 -21.77
CA ILE A 313 -22.01 32.46 -21.22
C ILE A 313 -22.51 31.54 -22.33
N ASN A 314 -23.35 32.03 -23.23
CA ASN A 314 -23.86 31.25 -24.36
C ASN A 314 -22.75 30.86 -25.35
N SER A 315 -21.70 31.69 -25.49
CA SER A 315 -20.55 31.38 -26.34
C SER A 315 -19.62 30.29 -25.77
N LYS A 316 -19.71 29.98 -24.47
CA LYS A 316 -18.79 29.06 -23.77
C LYS A 316 -19.48 27.77 -23.36
N LYS A 317 -18.87 26.63 -23.70
CA LYS A 317 -19.28 25.31 -23.17
C LYS A 317 -19.07 25.16 -21.67
N TRP A 318 -18.14 25.92 -21.08
CA TRP A 318 -17.87 25.94 -19.64
C TRP A 318 -17.16 27.24 -19.25
N THR A 319 -17.47 27.76 -18.06
CA THR A 319 -16.75 28.86 -17.41
C THR A 319 -16.60 28.55 -15.92
N THR A 320 -15.47 28.92 -15.32
CA THR A 320 -15.21 28.76 -13.88
C THR A 320 -15.79 29.89 -13.05
N TYR A 321 -16.22 30.98 -13.69
CA TYR A 321 -16.75 32.18 -13.03
C TYR A 321 -18.26 32.17 -13.08
N SER A 322 -18.91 32.57 -11.99
CA SER A 322 -20.37 32.64 -11.91
C SER A 322 -20.93 33.77 -12.78
N PHE A 323 -22.23 33.69 -13.07
CA PHE A 323 -22.96 34.74 -13.79
C PHE A 323 -22.71 36.11 -13.14
N ASN A 324 -22.87 36.22 -11.82
CA ASN A 324 -22.71 37.47 -11.08
C ASN A 324 -21.30 38.06 -11.21
N GLN A 325 -20.26 37.23 -11.19
CA GLN A 325 -18.88 37.72 -11.36
C GLN A 325 -18.64 38.31 -12.75
N ILE A 326 -19.22 37.69 -13.78
CA ILE A 326 -19.09 38.15 -15.17
C ILE A 326 -19.96 39.41 -15.38
N PHE A 327 -21.15 39.43 -14.79
CA PHE A 327 -22.06 40.57 -14.85
C PHE A 327 -21.48 41.81 -14.20
N SER A 328 -21.02 41.71 -12.94
CA SER A 328 -20.37 42.83 -12.25
C SER A 328 -19.11 43.31 -12.99
N LEU A 329 -18.35 42.40 -13.61
CA LEU A 329 -17.21 42.76 -14.45
C LEU A 329 -17.62 43.61 -15.66
N PHE A 330 -18.72 43.27 -16.33
CA PHE A 330 -19.23 44.08 -17.44
C PHE A 330 -19.86 45.39 -16.95
N GLN A 331 -20.57 45.40 -15.80
CA GLN A 331 -21.08 46.64 -15.20
C GLN A 331 -19.94 47.61 -14.89
N ASP A 332 -18.88 47.16 -14.22
CA ASP A 332 -17.68 47.96 -13.93
C ASP A 332 -17.00 48.45 -15.21
N TYR A 333 -16.92 47.59 -16.23
CA TYR A 333 -16.35 47.95 -17.52
C TYR A 333 -17.15 49.06 -18.22
N TYR A 334 -18.48 48.94 -18.29
CA TYR A 334 -19.33 49.92 -18.95
C TYR A 334 -19.47 51.22 -18.16
N THR A 335 -19.45 51.14 -16.83
CA THR A 335 -19.40 52.31 -15.94
C THR A 335 -18.08 53.07 -16.12
N ALA A 336 -16.95 52.36 -16.16
CA ALA A 336 -15.66 52.98 -16.44
C ALA A 336 -15.63 53.59 -17.85
N LEU A 337 -16.25 52.92 -18.83
CA LEU A 337 -16.33 53.41 -20.21
C LEU A 337 -17.19 54.69 -20.31
N SER A 338 -18.35 54.75 -19.64
CA SER A 338 -19.23 55.93 -19.65
C SER A 338 -18.62 57.11 -18.91
N ASN A 339 -17.89 56.86 -17.82
CA ASN A 339 -17.15 57.87 -17.06
C ASN A 339 -15.81 58.28 -17.71
N ASN A 340 -15.44 57.70 -18.86
CA ASN A 340 -14.15 57.90 -19.55
C ASN A 340 -12.94 57.59 -18.64
N GLU A 341 -13.10 56.66 -17.72
CA GLU A 341 -12.08 56.19 -16.80
C GLU A 341 -11.19 55.13 -17.44
N LYS A 342 -9.87 55.26 -17.24
CA LYS A 342 -8.90 54.28 -17.74
C LYS A 342 -8.63 53.23 -16.67
N VAL A 343 -9.41 52.15 -16.68
CA VAL A 343 -9.24 51.03 -15.74
C VAL A 343 -8.44 49.89 -16.37
N SER A 344 -7.47 49.34 -15.64
CA SER A 344 -6.67 48.20 -16.12
C SER A 344 -7.42 46.88 -15.97
N ILE A 345 -7.06 45.87 -16.78
CA ILE A 345 -7.61 44.50 -16.64
C ILE A 345 -7.27 43.86 -15.29
N MET A 346 -6.18 44.29 -14.63
CA MET A 346 -5.85 43.87 -13.28
C MET A 346 -6.86 44.44 -12.30
N LYS A 347 -7.14 45.74 -12.38
CA LYS A 347 -8.08 46.41 -11.49
C LYS A 347 -9.52 45.93 -11.68
N LEU A 348 -9.97 45.75 -12.93
CA LEU A 348 -11.26 45.12 -13.24
C LEU A 348 -11.35 43.70 -12.68
N GLY A 349 -10.26 42.92 -12.77
CA GLY A 349 -10.20 41.56 -12.23
C GLY A 349 -10.25 41.51 -10.71
N GLU A 350 -9.49 42.38 -10.03
CA GLU A 350 -9.48 42.48 -8.57
C GLU A 350 -10.85 42.85 -8.01
N ASN A 351 -11.52 43.87 -8.57
CA ASN A 351 -12.83 44.32 -8.11
C ASN A 351 -13.90 43.23 -8.23
N ASN A 352 -13.78 42.36 -9.24
CA ASN A 352 -14.80 41.36 -9.57
C ASN A 352 -14.39 39.92 -9.22
N ASN A 353 -13.26 39.75 -8.54
CA ASN A 353 -12.67 38.45 -8.19
C ASN A 353 -12.48 37.53 -9.42
N VAL A 354 -12.02 38.11 -10.53
CA VAL A 354 -11.70 37.43 -11.79
C VAL A 354 -10.20 37.56 -12.08
N TYR A 355 -9.53 36.47 -12.41
CA TYR A 355 -8.09 36.52 -12.68
C TYR A 355 -7.78 37.39 -13.90
N PHE A 356 -6.82 38.32 -13.78
CA PHE A 356 -6.61 39.40 -14.77
C PHE A 356 -6.35 38.91 -16.20
N THR A 357 -5.70 37.76 -16.40
CA THR A 357 -5.52 37.20 -17.75
C THR A 357 -6.83 36.71 -18.34
N THR A 358 -7.76 36.26 -17.49
CA THR A 358 -9.09 35.81 -17.89
C THR A 358 -9.96 37.01 -18.26
N VAL A 359 -9.88 38.13 -17.54
CA VAL A 359 -10.58 39.38 -17.89
C VAL A 359 -10.31 39.77 -19.35
N GLY A 360 -9.04 39.77 -19.77
CA GLY A 360 -8.68 40.10 -21.15
C GLY A 360 -9.17 39.09 -22.20
N ARG A 361 -9.45 37.85 -21.80
CA ARG A 361 -10.10 36.84 -22.65
C ARG A 361 -11.61 37.05 -22.71
N ILE A 362 -12.26 37.24 -21.56
CA ILE A 362 -13.71 37.50 -21.45
C ILE A 362 -14.10 38.68 -22.34
N LEU A 363 -13.41 39.82 -22.20
CA LEU A 363 -13.67 41.00 -23.04
C LEU A 363 -13.52 40.68 -24.53
N ARG A 364 -12.46 39.95 -24.91
CA ARG A 364 -12.20 39.61 -26.32
C ARG A 364 -13.27 38.69 -26.90
N ASP A 365 -13.77 37.75 -26.10
CA ASP A 365 -14.76 36.76 -26.52
C ASP A 365 -16.11 37.41 -26.87
N VAL A 366 -16.41 38.59 -26.31
CA VAL A 366 -17.61 39.40 -26.63
C VAL A 366 -17.29 40.64 -27.50
N GLY A 367 -16.11 40.66 -28.13
CA GLY A 367 -15.69 41.71 -29.07
C GLY A 367 -15.16 43.01 -28.43
N LEU A 368 -14.98 43.07 -27.11
CA LEU A 368 -14.50 44.23 -26.38
C LEU A 368 -12.96 44.27 -26.26
N LYS A 369 -12.41 45.47 -26.07
CA LYS A 369 -10.97 45.71 -25.92
C LYS A 369 -10.67 46.19 -24.48
N PRO A 370 -9.53 45.78 -23.90
CA PRO A 370 -9.07 46.36 -22.64
C PRO A 370 -8.96 47.89 -22.69
N LEU A 371 -9.46 48.59 -21.68
CA LEU A 371 -9.36 50.05 -21.56
C LEU A 371 -7.90 50.51 -21.34
N ILE A 372 -7.09 49.72 -20.63
CA ILE A 372 -5.62 49.84 -20.61
C ILE A 372 -4.96 48.48 -20.89
N ARG A 373 -4.03 48.44 -21.85
CA ARG A 373 -3.07 47.34 -22.02
C ARG A 373 -1.84 47.57 -21.12
N VAL A 374 -1.94 47.27 -19.82
CA VAL A 374 -0.75 47.36 -18.96
C VAL A 374 0.13 46.13 -19.19
N SER A 375 1.23 46.30 -19.92
CA SER A 375 2.37 45.38 -19.90
C SER A 375 3.21 45.72 -18.68
N THR A 376 2.93 45.10 -17.53
CA THR A 376 3.59 45.39 -16.23
C THR A 376 5.07 44.99 -16.14
N LYS A 377 5.72 44.64 -17.24
CA LYS A 377 7.18 44.44 -17.27
C LYS A 377 7.81 45.37 -18.28
N GLU A 378 8.70 46.24 -17.82
CA GLU A 378 9.70 46.85 -18.69
C GLU A 378 10.35 45.73 -19.50
N ARG A 379 10.34 45.86 -20.83
CA ARG A 379 11.02 44.91 -21.69
C ARG A 379 12.51 45.07 -21.49
N VAL A 380 13.12 44.21 -20.67
CA VAL A 380 14.58 44.09 -20.61
C VAL A 380 15.03 43.49 -21.94
N ALA A 381 15.65 44.30 -22.79
CA ALA A 381 16.17 43.84 -24.07
C ALA A 381 17.30 42.83 -23.84
N THR A 382 17.21 41.65 -24.46
CA THR A 382 18.30 40.67 -24.44
C THR A 382 19.57 41.31 -25.04
N PRO A 383 20.71 41.30 -24.33
CA PRO A 383 21.96 41.86 -24.83
C PRO A 383 22.37 41.29 -26.20
N LYS A 384 23.00 42.12 -27.04
CA LYS A 384 23.37 41.76 -28.43
C LYS A 384 24.22 40.49 -28.50
N TYR A 385 25.19 40.31 -27.58
CA TYR A 385 26.04 39.11 -27.57
C TYR A 385 25.22 37.84 -27.28
N LYS A 386 24.30 37.87 -26.29
CA LYS A 386 23.42 36.74 -25.99
C LYS A 386 22.53 36.39 -27.18
N LYS A 387 22.05 37.40 -27.92
CA LYS A 387 21.26 37.17 -29.14
C LYS A 387 22.07 36.41 -30.20
N ARG A 388 23.32 36.81 -30.47
CA ARG A 388 24.20 36.10 -31.42
C ARG A 388 24.46 34.65 -30.98
N VAL A 389 24.68 34.42 -29.69
CA VAL A 389 24.85 33.07 -29.16
C VAL A 389 23.56 32.25 -29.34
N LEU A 390 22.39 32.83 -29.07
CA LEU A 390 21.09 32.18 -29.29
C LEU A 390 20.86 31.83 -30.77
N GLU A 391 21.25 32.69 -31.71
CA GLU A 391 21.20 32.42 -33.16
C GLU A 391 22.08 31.23 -33.54
N ARG A 392 23.27 31.10 -32.94
CA ARG A 392 24.15 29.94 -33.12
C ARG A 392 23.58 28.68 -32.46
N ALA A 393 22.99 28.83 -31.27
CA ALA A 393 22.44 27.74 -30.48
C ALA A 393 21.21 27.06 -31.10
N VAL A 394 20.60 27.64 -32.15
CA VAL A 394 19.46 27.02 -32.86
C VAL A 394 19.81 25.63 -33.38
N GLU A 395 21.02 25.43 -33.92
CA GLU A 395 21.47 24.19 -34.55
C GLU A 395 22.14 23.22 -33.57
N VAL A 396 22.29 23.63 -32.31
CA VAL A 396 22.97 22.80 -31.31
C VAL A 396 22.08 21.63 -30.91
N GLU A 397 22.65 20.42 -30.94
CA GLU A 397 22.00 19.17 -30.55
C GLU A 397 21.88 19.00 -29.02
N MET A 398 21.28 20.00 -28.37
CA MET A 398 21.13 20.06 -26.93
C MET A 398 19.75 20.65 -26.55
N PRO A 399 19.08 20.14 -25.49
CA PRO A 399 17.84 20.72 -24.99
C PRO A 399 17.98 22.20 -24.62
N SER A 400 16.91 22.98 -24.79
CA SER A 400 16.90 24.41 -24.45
C SER A 400 17.25 24.69 -22.99
N ILE A 401 16.95 23.77 -22.08
CA ILE A 401 17.30 23.88 -20.66
C ILE A 401 18.81 23.76 -20.41
N ASP A 402 19.50 22.88 -21.13
CA ASP A 402 20.94 22.71 -21.01
C ASP A 402 21.68 23.86 -21.72
N ILE A 403 21.20 24.31 -22.89
CA ILE A 403 21.70 25.53 -23.55
C ILE A 403 21.59 26.74 -22.62
N ALA A 404 20.45 26.86 -21.92
CA ALA A 404 20.21 27.94 -20.97
C ALA A 404 21.20 27.93 -19.80
N TYR A 405 21.58 26.75 -19.32
CA TYR A 405 22.63 26.58 -18.31
C TYR A 405 23.97 27.11 -18.81
N PHE A 406 24.45 26.67 -19.97
CA PHE A 406 25.74 27.12 -20.52
C PHE A 406 25.74 28.62 -20.90
N LEU A 407 24.60 29.18 -21.31
CA LEU A 407 24.47 30.60 -21.65
C LEU A 407 24.22 31.51 -20.42
N ARG A 408 24.00 30.94 -19.22
CA ARG A 408 23.53 31.67 -18.04
C ARG A 408 22.33 32.56 -18.38
N ALA A 409 21.31 31.95 -18.95
CA ALA A 409 20.07 32.61 -19.36
C ALA A 409 18.85 31.85 -18.84
N PRO A 410 17.68 32.49 -18.70
CA PRO A 410 16.45 31.79 -18.38
C PRO A 410 16.05 30.80 -19.49
N SER A 411 15.63 29.60 -19.12
CA SER A 411 15.25 28.53 -20.07
C SER A 411 14.14 28.95 -21.03
N TYR A 412 13.15 29.71 -20.55
CA TYR A 412 12.07 30.24 -21.37
C TYR A 412 12.58 31.20 -22.45
N THR A 413 13.68 31.92 -22.22
CA THR A 413 14.27 32.83 -23.21
C THR A 413 14.84 32.04 -24.38
N VAL A 414 15.57 30.96 -24.10
CA VAL A 414 16.14 30.07 -25.14
C VAL A 414 15.03 29.37 -25.92
N GLN A 415 14.02 28.86 -25.21
CA GLN A 415 12.88 28.17 -25.81
C GLN A 415 12.05 29.11 -26.68
N PHE A 416 11.69 30.28 -26.17
CA PHE A 416 10.95 31.30 -26.92
C PHE A 416 11.73 31.77 -28.15
N PHE A 417 13.03 32.03 -28.00
CA PHE A 417 13.88 32.41 -29.13
C PHE A 417 13.88 31.33 -30.22
N SER A 418 14.03 30.06 -29.83
CA SER A 418 14.06 28.94 -30.78
C SER A 418 12.73 28.79 -31.53
N TYR A 419 11.58 28.95 -30.85
CA TYR A 419 10.25 28.85 -31.50
C TYR A 419 9.94 30.01 -32.44
N HIS A 420 10.50 31.19 -32.18
CA HIS A 420 10.24 32.40 -32.96
C HIS A 420 11.42 32.80 -33.85
N TYR A 421 12.42 31.92 -34.00
CA TYR A 421 13.55 32.17 -34.87
C TYR A 421 13.09 32.19 -36.33
N LYS A 422 13.35 33.32 -37.03
CA LYS A 422 12.95 33.56 -38.42
C LYS A 422 14.10 33.42 -39.43
N GLY A 423 15.26 32.93 -39.00
CA GLY A 423 16.39 32.68 -39.89
C GLY A 423 16.27 31.35 -40.62
N ASN A 424 17.31 30.99 -41.36
CA ASN A 424 17.38 29.77 -42.19
C ASN A 424 17.82 28.50 -41.43
N LYS A 425 18.26 28.64 -40.17
CA LYS A 425 18.71 27.53 -39.33
C LYS A 425 17.54 26.72 -38.78
N ILE A 426 17.69 25.41 -38.76
CA ILE A 426 16.65 24.49 -38.28
C ILE A 426 17.12 23.82 -36.99
N ARG A 427 16.23 23.77 -36.00
CA ARG A 427 16.52 23.11 -34.72
C ARG A 427 16.47 21.58 -34.88
N PRO A 428 17.53 20.84 -34.52
CA PRO A 428 17.53 19.39 -34.59
C PRO A 428 16.55 18.77 -33.58
N GLN A 429 16.09 17.55 -33.86
CA GLN A 429 15.32 16.78 -32.89
C GLN A 429 16.25 16.26 -31.79
N VAL A 430 16.09 16.82 -30.58
CA VAL A 430 16.94 16.48 -29.43
C VAL A 430 16.12 15.79 -28.35
N LYS A 431 16.71 14.76 -27.73
CA LYS A 431 16.13 14.12 -26.54
C LYS A 431 16.26 15.06 -25.36
N GLN A 432 15.24 15.11 -24.49
CA GLN A 432 15.24 15.96 -23.29
C GLN A 432 16.36 15.61 -22.29
N PHE A 433 16.86 14.37 -22.33
CA PHE A 433 17.92 13.87 -21.44
C PHE A 433 18.80 12.86 -22.17
N ILE A 434 20.05 12.71 -21.72
CA ILE A 434 21.00 11.69 -22.18
C ILE A 434 20.47 10.31 -21.76
N LYS A 435 20.09 10.17 -20.48
CA LYS A 435 19.56 8.91 -19.94
C LYS A 435 18.67 9.13 -18.72
N ARG A 436 17.64 8.29 -18.59
CA ARG A 436 16.76 8.24 -17.41
C ARG A 436 16.87 6.88 -16.70
N PHE A 437 17.05 6.90 -15.39
CA PHE A 437 17.26 5.72 -14.54
C PHE A 437 16.01 5.39 -13.70
N GLY A 438 14.86 5.26 -14.36
CA GLY A 438 13.59 4.92 -13.73
C GLY A 438 12.89 6.13 -13.12
N SER A 439 13.26 6.50 -11.89
CA SER A 439 12.58 7.56 -11.11
C SER A 439 12.64 8.93 -11.82
N LYS A 440 11.82 9.90 -11.38
CA LYS A 440 11.84 11.27 -11.92
C LYS A 440 13.11 12.05 -11.52
N SER A 441 13.74 11.71 -10.39
CA SER A 441 14.96 12.39 -9.90
C SER A 441 16.25 11.81 -10.48
N SER A 442 16.22 10.57 -10.99
CA SER A 442 17.41 9.89 -11.53
C SER A 442 17.58 10.15 -13.04
N ILE A 443 17.83 11.40 -13.44
CA ILE A 443 17.99 11.80 -14.86
C ILE A 443 19.40 12.35 -15.08
N LEU A 444 20.03 11.95 -16.19
CA LEU A 444 21.27 12.52 -16.68
C LEU A 444 20.98 13.42 -17.90
N ASN A 445 21.25 14.71 -17.78
CA ASN A 445 21.26 15.68 -18.88
C ASN A 445 22.68 16.27 -19.04
N TYR A 446 22.88 17.17 -20.01
CA TYR A 446 24.21 17.72 -20.28
C TYR A 446 24.69 18.67 -19.19
N LYS A 447 23.78 19.43 -18.55
CA LYS A 447 24.08 20.23 -17.36
C LYS A 447 24.70 19.37 -16.25
N THR A 448 23.99 18.33 -15.83
CA THR A 448 24.42 17.48 -14.71
C THR A 448 25.71 16.73 -15.05
N ALA A 449 25.89 16.29 -16.29
CA ALA A 449 27.16 15.70 -16.72
C ALA A 449 28.33 16.69 -16.63
N SER A 450 28.13 17.93 -17.10
CA SER A 450 29.09 19.04 -17.00
C SER A 450 29.49 19.31 -15.55
N GLU A 451 28.52 19.45 -14.65
CA GLU A 451 28.77 19.69 -13.21
C GLU A 451 29.55 18.54 -12.55
N ILE A 452 29.25 17.27 -12.89
CA ILE A 452 30.00 16.11 -12.40
C ILE A 452 31.46 16.14 -12.87
N TYR A 453 31.71 16.53 -14.12
CA TYR A 453 33.07 16.61 -14.67
C TYR A 453 33.86 17.78 -14.08
N GLU A 454 33.21 18.92 -13.85
CA GLU A 454 33.80 20.08 -13.19
C GLU A 454 34.21 19.75 -11.75
N ALA A 455 33.31 19.16 -10.95
CA ALA A 455 33.63 18.74 -9.58
C ALA A 455 34.81 17.75 -9.53
N ARG A 456 34.87 16.81 -10.47
CA ARG A 456 36.00 15.86 -10.59
C ARG A 456 37.31 16.55 -10.93
N ASP A 457 37.30 17.48 -11.87
CA ASP A 457 38.49 18.20 -12.30
C ASP A 457 38.98 19.18 -11.21
N LEU A 458 38.09 19.64 -10.31
CA LEU A 458 38.40 20.40 -9.10
C LEU A 458 38.88 19.54 -7.92
N GLY A 459 38.94 18.22 -8.08
CA GLY A 459 39.49 17.30 -7.08
C GLY A 459 38.48 16.77 -6.04
N PHE A 460 37.18 17.05 -6.19
CA PHE A 460 36.16 16.49 -5.30
C PHE A 460 36.12 14.96 -5.41
N SER A 461 35.99 14.29 -4.27
CA SER A 461 35.77 12.86 -4.19
C SER A 461 34.41 12.49 -4.78
N ARG A 462 34.20 11.19 -5.00
CA ARG A 462 32.93 10.71 -5.53
C ARG A 462 31.80 11.02 -4.56
N GLU A 463 32.01 10.76 -3.29
CA GLU A 463 31.03 10.94 -2.22
C GLU A 463 30.64 12.42 -2.10
N GLU A 464 31.62 13.33 -2.08
CA GLU A 464 31.37 14.78 -2.08
C GLU A 464 30.64 15.25 -3.35
N THR A 465 30.98 14.70 -4.53
CA THR A 465 30.29 15.09 -5.78
C THR A 465 28.82 14.65 -5.78
N LEU A 466 28.52 13.46 -5.24
CA LEU A 466 27.14 12.97 -5.15
C LEU A 466 26.31 13.85 -4.20
N GLU A 467 26.91 14.26 -3.08
CA GLU A 467 26.27 15.13 -2.09
C GLU A 467 26.08 16.55 -2.63
N LEU A 468 27.14 17.18 -3.14
CA LEU A 468 27.14 18.55 -3.64
C LEU A 468 26.10 18.78 -4.75
N LEU A 469 25.95 17.82 -5.64
CA LEU A 469 25.05 17.93 -6.79
C LEU A 469 23.69 17.26 -6.55
N GLU A 470 23.49 16.65 -5.38
CA GLU A 470 22.30 15.85 -5.04
C GLU A 470 21.97 14.80 -6.12
N VAL A 471 22.99 14.18 -6.71
CA VAL A 471 22.84 13.22 -7.81
C VAL A 471 22.90 11.78 -7.35
N ASP A 472 22.06 10.94 -7.95
CA ASP A 472 22.11 9.50 -7.69
C ASP A 472 23.42 8.87 -8.16
N ASN A 473 23.95 7.94 -7.36
CA ASN A 473 25.15 7.18 -7.70
C ASN A 473 25.09 6.47 -9.07
N LYS A 474 23.89 6.09 -9.54
CA LYS A 474 23.70 5.49 -10.87
C LYS A 474 23.93 6.49 -12.00
N VAL A 475 23.47 7.73 -11.83
CA VAL A 475 23.65 8.85 -12.77
C VAL A 475 25.14 9.15 -12.88
N TYR A 476 25.80 9.32 -11.74
CA TYR A 476 27.24 9.55 -11.66
C TYR A 476 28.07 8.47 -12.35
N ARG A 477 27.83 7.19 -12.01
CA ARG A 477 28.58 6.07 -12.61
C ARG A 477 28.43 6.03 -14.13
N TYR A 478 27.25 6.37 -14.64
CA TYR A 478 27.03 6.42 -16.08
C TYR A 478 27.75 7.61 -16.72
N ALA A 479 27.67 8.80 -16.12
CA ALA A 479 28.36 9.99 -16.60
C ALA A 479 29.88 9.76 -16.71
N ILE A 480 30.50 9.15 -15.68
CA ILE A 480 31.93 8.83 -15.69
C ILE A 480 32.27 7.75 -16.73
N ARG A 481 31.47 6.68 -16.82
CA ARG A 481 31.69 5.60 -17.80
C ARG A 481 31.65 6.10 -19.25
N HIS A 482 30.76 7.04 -19.54
CA HIS A 482 30.56 7.61 -20.87
C HIS A 482 31.21 8.99 -21.04
N ARG A 483 32.19 9.34 -20.19
CA ARG A 483 32.80 10.68 -20.15
C ARG A 483 33.30 11.14 -21.51
N LYS A 484 34.01 10.28 -22.26
CA LYS A 484 34.59 10.65 -23.55
C LYS A 484 33.53 11.14 -24.55
N GLU A 485 32.47 10.36 -24.73
CA GLU A 485 31.37 10.66 -25.67
C GLU A 485 30.59 11.90 -25.23
N ILE A 486 30.17 11.94 -23.96
CA ILE A 486 29.36 13.05 -23.44
C ILE A 486 30.17 14.36 -23.42
N SER A 487 31.45 14.31 -23.04
CA SER A 487 32.32 15.49 -23.03
C SER A 487 32.53 16.03 -24.43
N GLN A 488 32.77 15.17 -25.42
CA GLN A 488 32.92 15.60 -26.81
C GLN A 488 31.66 16.30 -27.31
N HIS A 489 30.47 15.77 -26.99
CA HIS A 489 29.21 16.38 -27.37
C HIS A 489 29.01 17.77 -26.76
N ILE A 490 29.29 17.90 -25.45
CA ILE A 490 29.21 19.19 -24.75
C ILE A 490 30.20 20.18 -25.35
N MET A 491 31.46 19.77 -25.56
CA MET A 491 32.50 20.63 -26.12
C MET A 491 32.15 21.09 -27.54
N ASN A 492 31.67 20.20 -28.42
CA ASN A 492 31.23 20.57 -29.76
C ASN A 492 30.08 21.60 -29.71
N SER A 493 29.12 21.39 -28.81
CA SER A 493 28.00 22.31 -28.59
C SER A 493 28.47 23.69 -28.12
N LEU A 494 29.45 23.73 -27.19
CA LEU A 494 30.05 24.97 -26.70
C LEU A 494 30.83 25.70 -27.80
N HIS A 495 31.59 24.99 -28.66
CA HIS A 495 32.28 25.61 -29.79
C HIS A 495 31.30 26.27 -30.78
N ILE A 496 30.13 25.67 -31.02
CA ILE A 496 29.10 26.28 -31.87
C ILE A 496 28.55 27.56 -31.22
N MET A 497 28.27 27.52 -29.92
CA MET A 497 27.71 28.67 -29.19
C MET A 497 28.73 29.81 -29.02
N PHE A 498 29.99 29.46 -28.80
CA PHE A 498 31.09 30.34 -28.43
C PHE A 498 32.34 30.08 -29.30
N PRO A 499 32.28 30.31 -30.63
CA PRO A 499 33.38 30.01 -31.55
C PRO A 499 34.65 30.83 -31.28
N ASP A 500 34.48 32.00 -30.66
CA ASP A 500 35.58 32.91 -30.33
C ASP A 500 36.23 32.61 -28.97
N LYS A 501 35.79 31.55 -28.27
CA LYS A 501 36.28 31.16 -26.95
C LYS A 501 36.99 29.81 -27.04
N GLU A 502 38.08 29.67 -26.30
CA GLU A 502 38.83 28.42 -26.24
C GLU A 502 38.11 27.42 -25.33
N VAL A 503 37.48 26.41 -25.92
CA VAL A 503 36.73 25.38 -25.18
C VAL A 503 37.61 24.14 -25.00
N THR A 504 38.29 24.04 -23.85
CA THR A 504 39.16 22.89 -23.52
C THR A 504 38.51 21.87 -22.60
N LYS A 505 37.34 22.19 -22.03
CA LYS A 505 36.65 21.40 -21.00
C LYS A 505 35.15 21.26 -21.32
N PRO A 506 34.47 20.21 -20.83
CA PRO A 506 33.04 20.00 -21.04
C PRO A 506 32.16 20.82 -20.07
N TYR A 507 32.59 22.03 -19.73
CA TYR A 507 31.92 23.01 -18.87
C TYR A 507 32.46 24.42 -19.20
N VAL A 508 31.71 25.48 -18.85
CA VAL A 508 32.14 26.86 -19.14
C VAL A 508 33.24 27.29 -18.18
N ASN A 509 34.45 27.45 -18.69
CA ASN A 509 35.62 27.94 -17.94
C ASN A 509 36.15 29.29 -18.46
N PHE A 510 35.37 29.99 -19.28
CA PHE A 510 35.70 31.29 -19.87
C PHE A 510 34.65 32.35 -19.54
N SER A 511 35.02 33.64 -19.63
CA SER A 511 34.08 34.74 -19.44
C SER A 511 33.07 34.82 -20.60
N LEU A 512 31.80 35.02 -20.25
CA LEU A 512 30.69 35.24 -21.18
C LEU A 512 30.54 36.71 -21.61
N GLU A 513 31.31 37.61 -20.99
CA GLU A 513 31.35 39.04 -21.31
C GLU A 513 32.26 39.34 -22.51
#